data_AF-A0A7S2BT15-F1
#
_entry.id   AF-A0A7S2BT15-F1
#
_cell.length_a   1.000
_cell.length_b   1.000
_cell.length_c   1.000
_cell.angle_alpha   90.00
_cell.angle_beta   90.00
_cell.angle_gamma   90.00
#
_symmetry.space_group_name_H-M   'P 1'
#
loop_
_entity.id
_entity.type
_entity.pdbx_description
1 polymer ?
#
loop_
_entity_poly.entity_id
_entity_poly.type
_entity_poly.pdbx_seq_one_letter_code
_entity_poly.pdbx_strand_id
1 'polypeptide(L)'
;MYTALAGFVEAGETLEECVAREVHEETGVTVDAGSVRYLKSQPWPFPQSSMVAFTATADHTAELNIDTDELVCARWYPREMVAAAATVKDAVMDHDVAKAALDARPDLELLIPPPNVVARDLIDAWLASSSP
;
A
#
# COMPACT_ATOMS: atom_id res chain seq x y z
N MET A 1 -0.30 0.64 -11.67
CA MET A 1 0.14 -0.14 -10.49
C MET A 1 -0.47 0.50 -9.25
N TYR A 2 -0.93 -0.30 -8.29
CA TYR A 2 -1.40 0.15 -6.98
C TYR A 2 -0.36 -0.23 -5.91
N THR A 3 -0.18 0.59 -4.89
CA THR A 3 0.79 0.39 -3.80
C THR A 3 0.20 0.90 -2.48
N ALA A 4 0.89 0.64 -1.37
CA ALA A 4 0.51 1.19 -0.07
C ALA A 4 0.70 2.72 -0.03
N LEU A 5 -0.14 3.41 0.74
CA LEU A 5 -0.04 4.84 1.05
C LEU A 5 1.24 5.11 1.86
N ALA A 6 1.80 6.32 1.71
CA ALA A 6 3.02 6.70 2.42
C ALA A 6 3.23 8.21 2.39
N GLY A 7 3.53 8.79 3.54
CA GLY A 7 3.96 10.18 3.65
C GLY A 7 5.04 10.39 4.69
N PHE A 8 5.36 11.66 4.93
CA PHE A 8 6.43 12.04 5.84
C PHE A 8 5.87 12.31 7.23
N VAL A 9 6.60 11.87 8.25
CA VAL A 9 6.29 12.24 9.64
C VAL A 9 6.52 13.73 9.86
N GLU A 10 5.58 14.39 10.51
CA GLU A 10 5.69 15.81 10.85
C GLU A 10 6.38 16.04 12.21
N ALA A 11 6.82 17.28 12.44
CA ALA A 11 7.46 17.64 13.70
C ALA A 11 6.46 17.62 14.87
N GLY A 12 6.74 16.79 15.88
CA GLY A 12 5.86 16.61 17.04
C GLY A 12 4.85 15.48 16.90
N GLU A 13 4.89 14.76 15.78
CA GLU A 13 4.02 13.64 15.47
C GLU A 13 4.69 12.29 15.81
N THR A 14 3.93 11.36 16.38
CA THR A 14 4.33 9.95 16.47
C THR A 14 4.19 9.25 15.11
N LEU A 15 4.82 8.10 14.93
CA LEU A 15 4.68 7.35 13.67
C LEU A 15 3.24 6.85 13.48
N GLU A 16 2.56 6.50 14.57
CA GLU A 16 1.17 6.07 14.55
C GLU A 16 0.20 7.21 14.20
N GLU A 17 0.45 8.43 14.68
CA GLU A 17 -0.30 9.62 14.28
C GLU A 17 -0.06 9.93 12.79
N CYS A 18 1.18 9.82 12.30
CA CYS A 18 1.51 9.98 10.88
C CYS A 18 0.71 9.01 10.01
N VAL A 19 0.65 7.73 10.39
CA VAL A 19 -0.17 6.73 9.67
C VAL A 19 -1.64 7.15 9.62
N ALA A 20 -2.21 7.61 10.74
CA ALA A 20 -3.61 8.00 10.78
C ALA A 20 -3.89 9.27 9.96
N ARG A 21 -2.99 10.26 10.02
CA ARG A 21 -3.08 11.52 9.27
C ARG A 21 -2.96 11.27 7.77
N GLU A 22 -1.89 10.64 7.31
CA GLU A 22 -1.62 10.43 5.88
C GLU A 22 -2.74 9.63 5.20
N VAL A 23 -3.23 8.57 5.85
CA VAL A 23 -4.36 7.79 5.31
C VAL A 23 -5.61 8.67 5.16
N HIS A 24 -5.89 9.54 6.14
CA HIS A 24 -7.04 10.43 6.10
C HIS A 24 -6.87 11.56 5.08
N GLU A 25 -5.69 12.17 4.97
CA GLU A 25 -5.39 13.24 4.01
C GLU A 25 -5.52 12.73 2.56
N GLU A 26 -4.88 11.59 2.25
CA GLU A 26 -4.85 11.07 0.88
C GLU A 26 -6.19 10.44 0.43
N THR A 27 -6.98 9.88 1.36
CA THR A 27 -8.16 9.05 1.00
C THR A 27 -9.46 9.40 1.71
N GLY A 28 -9.44 10.26 2.72
CA GLY A 28 -10.59 10.55 3.58
C GLY A 28 -10.93 9.42 4.58
N VAL A 29 -10.18 8.32 4.57
CA VAL A 29 -10.46 7.16 5.44
C VAL A 29 -9.84 7.34 6.81
N THR A 30 -10.62 7.05 7.86
CA THR A 30 -10.10 6.98 9.23
C THR A 30 -9.70 5.55 9.59
N VAL A 31 -8.48 5.37 10.09
CA VAL A 31 -8.00 4.09 10.64
C VAL A 31 -8.30 3.98 12.14
N ASP A 32 -8.46 2.75 12.63
CA ASP A 32 -8.46 2.49 14.08
C ASP A 32 -7.05 2.70 14.64
N ALA A 33 -6.86 3.77 15.42
CA ALA A 33 -5.59 4.08 16.07
C ALA A 33 -5.06 2.91 16.94
N GLY A 34 -5.97 2.14 17.56
CA GLY A 34 -5.62 0.97 18.36
C GLY A 34 -5.11 -0.21 17.54
N SER A 35 -5.27 -0.19 16.22
CA SER A 35 -4.86 -1.24 15.28
C SER A 35 -3.52 -1.01 14.60
N VAL A 36 -2.93 0.19 14.74
CA VAL A 36 -1.66 0.52 14.07
C VAL A 36 -0.55 -0.35 14.63
N ARG A 37 0.09 -1.16 13.79
CA ARG A 37 1.15 -2.10 14.17
C ARG A 37 2.35 -1.96 13.26
N TYR A 38 3.50 -1.70 13.86
CA TYR A 38 4.77 -1.72 13.17
C TYR A 38 5.05 -3.12 12.59
N LEU A 39 5.51 -3.15 11.34
CA LEU A 39 5.93 -4.36 10.64
C LEU A 39 7.45 -4.40 10.46
N LYS A 40 8.01 -3.40 9.77
CA LYS A 40 9.44 -3.36 9.41
C LYS A 40 9.87 -1.94 9.06
N SER A 41 11.19 -1.72 8.98
CA SER A 41 11.77 -0.56 8.34
C SER A 41 12.62 -0.96 7.13
N GLN A 42 12.79 -0.03 6.20
CA GLN A 42 13.69 -0.18 5.05
C GLN A 42 14.33 1.17 4.72
N PRO A 43 15.67 1.24 4.57
CA PRO A 43 16.30 2.45 4.07
C PRO A 43 15.86 2.72 2.64
N TRP A 44 15.56 3.97 2.31
CA TRP A 44 15.13 4.41 0.99
C TRP A 44 16.01 5.56 0.49
N PRO A 45 16.95 5.29 -0.44
CA PRO A 45 18.04 6.20 -0.73
C PRO A 45 17.66 7.48 -1.49
N PHE A 46 16.40 7.64 -1.91
CA PHE A 46 15.93 8.79 -2.68
C PHE A 46 14.68 9.42 -2.05
N PRO A 47 14.74 10.64 -1.48
CA PRO A 47 15.88 11.56 -1.44
C PRO A 47 16.93 11.25 -0.35
N GLN A 48 16.55 10.61 0.76
CA GLN A 48 17.39 10.09 1.87
C GLN A 48 16.46 9.69 3.03
N SER A 49 15.48 8.83 2.74
CA SER A 49 14.39 8.52 3.67
C SER A 49 14.61 7.17 4.35
N SER A 50 13.90 6.96 5.46
CA SER A 50 13.71 5.63 6.06
C SER A 50 12.23 5.32 6.01
N MET A 51 11.85 4.28 5.27
CA MET A 51 10.47 3.80 5.29
C MET A 51 10.25 3.04 6.60
N VAL A 52 9.16 3.36 7.29
CA VAL A 52 8.71 2.64 8.48
C VAL A 52 7.30 2.15 8.20
N ALA A 53 7.18 0.84 8.01
CA ALA A 53 5.95 0.21 7.56
C ALA A 53 5.05 -0.17 8.73
N PHE A 54 3.77 0.18 8.60
CA PHE A 54 2.72 -0.14 9.54
C PHE A 54 1.55 -0.82 8.83
N THR A 55 0.86 -1.71 9.54
CA THR A 55 -0.48 -2.16 9.17
C THR A 55 -1.50 -1.47 10.06
N ALA A 56 -2.66 -1.12 9.51
CA ALA A 56 -3.79 -0.58 10.26
C ALA A 56 -5.11 -1.12 9.67
N THR A 57 -6.17 -1.09 10.47
CA THR A 57 -7.52 -1.48 10.04
C THR A 57 -8.41 -0.26 9.90
N ALA A 58 -9.28 -0.28 8.89
CA ALA A 58 -10.27 0.76 8.64
C ALA A 58 -11.57 0.14 8.15
N ASP A 59 -12.65 0.93 8.16
CA ASP A 59 -13.94 0.51 7.63
C ASP A 59 -13.93 0.55 6.10
N HIS A 60 -13.97 -0.62 5.47
CA HIS A 60 -14.04 -0.76 4.01
C HIS A 60 -15.30 -0.17 3.37
N THR A 61 -16.32 0.17 4.16
CA THR A 61 -17.55 0.84 3.69
C THR A 61 -17.44 2.36 3.71
N ALA A 62 -16.35 2.92 4.25
CA ALA A 62 -16.09 4.34 4.24
C ALA A 62 -16.01 4.87 2.79
N GLU A 63 -16.61 6.04 2.57
CA GLU A 63 -16.52 6.74 1.30
C GLU A 63 -15.08 7.26 1.11
N LEU A 64 -14.54 7.02 -0.08
CA LEU A 64 -13.22 7.51 -0.47
C LEU A 64 -13.33 8.94 -0.98
N ASN A 65 -12.68 9.87 -0.28
CA ASN A 65 -12.49 11.25 -0.72
C ASN A 65 -11.01 11.45 -1.06
N ILE A 66 -10.67 11.19 -2.32
CA ILE A 66 -9.27 11.13 -2.76
C ILE A 66 -8.71 12.52 -2.98
N ASP A 67 -7.55 12.81 -2.37
CA ASP A 67 -6.76 13.96 -2.76
C ASP A 67 -6.11 13.73 -4.12
N THR A 68 -6.62 14.42 -5.14
CA THR A 68 -6.16 14.27 -6.52
C THR A 68 -4.83 14.99 -6.81
N ASP A 69 -4.34 15.82 -5.89
CA ASP A 69 -3.01 16.42 -6.02
C ASP A 69 -1.91 15.40 -5.69
N GLU A 70 -2.22 14.37 -4.90
CA GLU A 70 -1.29 13.30 -4.51
C GLU A 70 -1.56 11.97 -5.21
N LEU A 71 -2.83 11.57 -5.31
CA LEU A 71 -3.23 10.26 -5.83
C LEU A 71 -4.05 10.38 -7.11
N VAL A 72 -3.70 9.57 -8.11
CA VAL A 72 -4.55 9.39 -9.31
C VAL A 72 -5.85 8.65 -8.95
N CYS A 73 -5.77 7.67 -8.04
CA CYS A 73 -6.92 6.96 -7.50
C CYS A 73 -6.52 6.08 -6.29
N ALA A 74 -7.47 5.81 -5.39
CA ALA A 74 -7.38 4.75 -4.39
C ALA A 74 -8.66 3.89 -4.43
N ARG A 75 -8.56 2.63 -4.03
CA ARG A 75 -9.67 1.67 -4.03
C ARG A 75 -9.50 0.61 -2.94
N TRP A 76 -10.61 0.12 -2.43
CA TRP A 76 -10.66 -1.13 -1.66
C TRP A 76 -10.58 -2.32 -2.62
N TYR A 77 -9.73 -3.30 -2.31
CA TYR A 77 -9.52 -4.49 -3.13
C TYR A 77 -9.88 -5.76 -2.38
N PRO A 78 -10.63 -6.69 -3.00
CA PRO A 78 -10.84 -8.02 -2.44
C PRO A 78 -9.52 -8.76 -2.28
N ARG A 79 -9.40 -9.53 -1.19
CA ARG A 79 -8.17 -10.24 -0.83
C ARG A 79 -7.71 -11.20 -1.93
N GLU A 80 -8.63 -11.90 -2.57
CA GLU A 80 -8.37 -12.82 -3.68
C GLU A 80 -7.75 -12.12 -4.90
N MET A 81 -8.14 -10.87 -5.16
CA MET A 81 -7.61 -10.09 -6.27
C MET A 81 -6.17 -9.67 -6.00
N VAL A 82 -5.89 -9.24 -4.77
CA VAL A 82 -4.53 -8.91 -4.32
C VAL A 82 -3.65 -10.16 -4.30
N ALA A 83 -4.17 -11.31 -3.86
CA ALA A 83 -3.46 -12.58 -3.89
C ALA A 83 -3.13 -13.04 -5.32
N ALA A 84 -4.05 -12.85 -6.28
CA ALA A 84 -3.79 -13.12 -7.68
C ALA A 84 -2.66 -12.22 -8.22
N ALA A 85 -2.69 -10.92 -7.91
CA ALA A 85 -1.62 -10.00 -8.30
C ALA A 85 -0.27 -10.35 -7.65
N ALA A 86 -0.28 -10.86 -6.43
CA ALA A 86 0.93 -11.31 -5.75
C ALA A 86 1.61 -12.51 -6.44
N THR A 87 0.94 -13.21 -7.36
CA THR A 87 1.59 -14.25 -8.17
C THR A 87 2.60 -13.68 -9.18
N VAL A 88 2.50 -12.40 -9.54
CA VAL A 88 3.46 -11.70 -10.39
C VAL A 88 4.65 -11.25 -9.55
N LYS A 89 5.86 -11.66 -9.97
CA LYS A 89 7.11 -11.45 -9.23
C LYS A 89 8.10 -10.51 -9.94
N ASP A 90 7.88 -10.22 -11.21
CA ASP A 90 8.77 -9.37 -11.99
C ASP A 90 8.59 -7.89 -11.66
N ALA A 91 9.53 -7.04 -12.09
CA ALA A 91 9.54 -5.61 -11.83
C ALA A 91 8.45 -4.85 -12.63
N VAL A 92 7.18 -5.00 -12.25
CA VAL A 92 6.01 -4.37 -12.90
C VAL A 92 5.97 -2.83 -12.83
N MET A 93 7.01 -2.21 -12.29
CA MET A 93 7.26 -0.77 -12.40
C MET A 93 7.85 -0.40 -13.77
N ASP A 94 8.47 -1.37 -14.46
CA ASP A 94 8.88 -1.25 -15.84
C ASP A 94 7.67 -1.49 -16.77
N HIS A 95 7.50 -0.61 -17.75
CA HIS A 95 6.35 -0.64 -18.67
C HIS A 95 6.24 -1.96 -19.44
N ASP A 96 7.36 -2.47 -19.96
CA ASP A 96 7.36 -3.66 -20.80
C ASP A 96 7.13 -4.92 -19.97
N VAL A 97 7.66 -4.94 -18.74
CA VAL A 97 7.36 -6.00 -17.76
C VAL A 97 5.88 -5.98 -17.35
N ALA A 98 5.34 -4.80 -17.05
CA ALA A 98 3.93 -4.65 -16.69
C ALA A 98 3.00 -5.12 -17.82
N LYS A 99 3.30 -4.72 -19.06
CA LYS A 99 2.57 -5.15 -20.25
C LYS A 99 2.65 -6.66 -20.44
N ALA A 100 3.84 -7.24 -20.37
CA ALA A 100 4.02 -8.68 -20.51
C ALA A 100 3.26 -9.48 -19.45
N ALA A 101 3.21 -8.98 -18.20
CA ALA A 101 2.45 -9.61 -17.12
C ALA A 101 0.94 -9.61 -17.42
N LEU A 102 0.39 -8.49 -17.90
CA LEU A 102 -1.02 -8.37 -18.28
C LEU A 102 -1.36 -9.20 -19.54
N ASP A 103 -0.47 -9.24 -20.53
CA ASP A 103 -0.63 -10.06 -21.73
C ASP A 103 -0.65 -11.56 -21.39
N ALA A 104 0.20 -12.00 -20.44
CA ALA A 104 0.27 -13.38 -19.99
C ALA A 104 -0.89 -13.79 -19.07
N ARG A 105 -1.49 -12.81 -18.37
CA ARG A 105 -2.60 -13.00 -17.44
C ARG A 105 -3.67 -11.93 -17.66
N PRO A 106 -4.51 -12.08 -18.70
CA PRO A 106 -5.58 -11.12 -19.00
C PRO A 106 -6.64 -11.01 -17.89
N ASP A 107 -6.65 -11.98 -16.96
CA ASP A 107 -7.49 -12.00 -15.76
C ASP A 107 -6.95 -11.13 -14.62
N LEU A 108 -5.72 -10.59 -14.72
CA LEU A 108 -5.19 -9.67 -13.73
C LEU A 108 -5.83 -8.29 -13.86
N GLU A 109 -6.59 -7.92 -12.84
CA GLU A 109 -7.21 -6.59 -12.73
C GLU A 109 -6.32 -5.55 -12.04
N LEU A 110 -5.27 -5.99 -11.35
CA LEU A 110 -4.35 -5.11 -10.63
C LEU A 110 -2.91 -5.60 -10.66
N LEU A 111 -1.98 -4.63 -10.63
CA LEU A 111 -0.55 -4.85 -10.46
C LEU A 111 -0.10 -4.19 -9.16
N ILE A 112 0.68 -4.90 -8.35
CA ILE A 112 1.27 -4.45 -7.08
C ILE A 112 2.80 -4.40 -7.16
N PRO A 113 3.51 -3.77 -6.22
CA PRO A 113 4.97 -3.68 -6.27
C PRO A 113 5.65 -5.06 -6.32
N PRO A 114 6.86 -5.14 -6.90
CA PRO A 114 7.62 -6.39 -6.97
C PRO A 114 8.10 -6.84 -5.58
N PRO A 115 8.54 -8.10 -5.41
CA PRO A 115 9.13 -8.59 -4.16
C PRO A 115 10.36 -7.78 -3.72
N ASN A 116 10.66 -7.83 -2.42
CA ASN A 116 11.82 -7.17 -1.75
C ASN A 116 11.72 -5.64 -1.59
N VAL A 117 10.55 -5.05 -1.81
CA VAL A 117 10.26 -3.65 -1.42
C VAL A 117 9.25 -3.63 -0.28
N VAL A 118 9.38 -2.66 0.62
CA VAL A 118 8.58 -2.55 1.85
C VAL A 118 7.07 -2.56 1.61
N ALA A 119 6.60 -1.93 0.53
CA ALA A 119 5.20 -1.93 0.18
C ALA A 119 4.70 -3.33 -0.20
N ARG A 120 5.54 -4.15 -0.85
CA ARG A 120 5.20 -5.54 -1.15
C ARG A 120 5.21 -6.40 0.11
N ASP A 121 6.16 -6.19 1.01
CA ASP A 121 6.21 -6.91 2.28
C ASP A 121 4.98 -6.62 3.17
N LEU A 122 4.45 -5.39 3.14
CA LEU A 122 3.18 -5.03 3.80
C LEU A 122 2.02 -5.84 3.24
N ILE A 123 1.89 -5.89 1.91
CA ILE A 123 0.82 -6.62 1.21
C ILE A 123 0.92 -8.12 1.53
N ASP A 124 2.12 -8.69 1.43
CA ASP A 124 2.35 -10.12 1.68
C ASP A 124 2.07 -10.47 3.17
N ALA A 125 2.43 -9.59 4.11
CA ALA A 125 2.11 -9.76 5.53
C ALA A 125 0.59 -9.71 5.79
N TRP A 126 -0.12 -8.78 5.15
CA TRP A 126 -1.58 -8.71 5.22
C TRP A 126 -2.24 -9.97 4.63
N LEU A 127 -1.76 -10.45 3.47
CA LEU A 127 -2.20 -11.69 2.83
C LEU A 127 -1.89 -12.97 3.64
N ALA A 128 -0.90 -12.93 4.53
CA ALA A 128 -0.59 -14.02 5.45
C ALA A 128 -1.39 -13.95 6.76
N SER A 129 -1.90 -12.78 7.13
CA SER A 129 -2.64 -12.58 8.39
C SER A 129 -4.03 -13.22 8.35
N SER A 130 -4.50 -13.73 9.49
CA SER A 130 -5.84 -14.32 9.64
C SER A 130 -6.96 -13.27 9.84
N SER A 131 -6.61 -11.99 9.80
CA SER A 131 -7.59 -10.91 9.92
C SER A 131 -8.44 -10.85 8.64
N PRO A 132 -9.77 -10.72 8.75
CA PRO A 132 -10.64 -10.50 7.61
C PRO A 132 -10.24 -9.24 6.82
#